data_AF-W6U037-F1
#
_entry.id   AF-W6U037-F1
#
_cell.length_a   1.000
_cell.length_b   1.000
_cell.length_c   1.000
_cell.angle_alpha   90.00
_cell.angle_beta   90.00
_cell.angle_gamma   90.00
#
_symmetry.space_group_name_H-M   'P 1'
#
loop_
_entity.id
_entity.type
_entity.pdbx_description
1 polymer ?
#
loop_
_entity_poly.entity_id
_entity_poly.type
_entity_poly.pdbx_seq_one_letter_code
_entity_poly.pdbx_strand_id
1 'polypeptide(L)'
;MPDISGIELAKALKEKPMIIFTTAHKQFAFDGFELEAVDYLLKPIDFDRFSKAVYKAVDLKRYRANVYSTGEEPVIYVHSEYRMIRIVVKDVEYTESMEDYIKIHLTNDKPVLTLMSLKKILELLPEQQFGRIHRSYIIPVARIKSVQNRKMQLSHIVLPIGESYVEQVEGWLGAKLL
;
A
#
# COMPACT_ATOMS: atom_id res chain seq x y z
N MET A 1 0.40 -35.52 -4.32
CA MET A 1 0.08 -36.41 -3.19
C MET A 1 -0.87 -37.47 -3.73
N PRO A 2 -0.71 -38.75 -3.40
CA PRO A 2 -1.43 -39.83 -4.07
C PRO A 2 -2.96 -39.70 -3.95
N ASP A 3 -3.47 -39.10 -2.87
CA ASP A 3 -4.91 -39.14 -2.54
C ASP A 3 -5.62 -37.79 -2.55
N ILE A 4 -4.88 -36.68 -2.67
CA ILE A 4 -5.46 -35.32 -2.69
C ILE A 4 -4.63 -34.39 -3.56
N SER A 5 -5.31 -33.57 -4.35
CA SER A 5 -4.67 -32.51 -5.14
C SER A 5 -4.28 -31.32 -4.25
N GLY A 6 -3.29 -30.53 -4.67
CA GLY A 6 -2.91 -29.30 -3.94
C GLY A 6 -4.06 -28.29 -3.86
N ILE A 7 -4.99 -28.31 -4.82
CA ILE A 7 -6.18 -27.46 -4.87
C ILE A 7 -7.18 -27.89 -3.80
N GLU A 8 -7.48 -29.19 -3.70
CA GLU A 8 -8.39 -29.73 -2.68
C GLU A 8 -7.85 -29.48 -1.28
N LEU A 9 -6.53 -29.66 -1.08
CA LEU A 9 -5.87 -29.31 0.17
C LEU A 9 -6.07 -27.82 0.51
N ALA A 10 -5.84 -26.92 -0.44
CA ALA A 10 -6.02 -25.49 -0.22
C ALA A 10 -7.47 -25.09 0.09
N LYS A 11 -8.46 -25.78 -0.51
CA LYS A 11 -9.89 -25.58 -0.21
C LYS A 11 -10.27 -26.09 1.18
N ALA A 12 -9.63 -27.16 1.66
CA ALA A 12 -9.91 -27.76 2.96
C ALA A 12 -9.34 -26.98 4.16
N LEU A 13 -8.40 -26.06 3.93
CA LEU A 13 -7.81 -25.25 5.00
C LEU A 13 -8.83 -24.21 5.52
N LYS A 14 -9.16 -24.32 6.81
CA LYS A 14 -10.03 -23.36 7.52
C LYS A 14 -9.42 -21.95 7.56
N GLU A 15 -8.12 -21.87 7.81
CA GLU A 15 -7.34 -20.64 7.70
C GLU A 15 -6.42 -20.75 6.49
N LYS A 16 -6.66 -19.91 5.48
CA LYS A 16 -5.89 -19.96 4.24
C LYS A 16 -4.56 -19.21 4.41
N PRO A 17 -3.40 -19.90 4.36
CA PRO A 17 -2.13 -19.21 4.29
C PRO A 17 -1.98 -18.52 2.93
N MET A 18 -0.92 -17.74 2.75
CA MET A 18 -0.54 -17.31 1.40
C MET A 18 0.00 -18.51 0.63
N ILE A 19 -0.62 -18.80 -0.52
CA ILE A 19 -0.28 -19.97 -1.33
C ILE A 19 0.31 -19.52 -2.66
N ILE A 20 1.45 -20.09 -3.03
CA ILE A 20 1.99 -20.03 -4.40
C ILE A 20 1.96 -21.46 -4.93
N PHE A 21 1.22 -21.69 -6.00
CA PHE A 21 1.16 -23.02 -6.61
C PHE A 21 2.26 -23.23 -7.62
N THR A 22 2.74 -24.47 -7.72
CA THR A 22 3.64 -24.89 -8.80
C THR A 22 3.02 -26.04 -9.56
N THR A 23 3.01 -25.98 -10.89
CA THR A 23 2.38 -26.99 -11.74
C THR A 23 3.24 -27.32 -12.96
N ALA A 24 3.18 -28.55 -13.44
CA ALA A 24 3.76 -28.93 -14.74
C ALA A 24 2.77 -28.70 -15.90
N HIS A 25 1.50 -28.41 -15.61
CA HIS A 25 0.45 -28.26 -16.62
C HIS A 25 -0.16 -26.87 -16.57
N LYS A 26 -0.11 -26.17 -17.71
CA LYS A 26 -0.63 -24.80 -17.88
C LYS A 26 -2.13 -24.68 -17.59
N GLN A 27 -2.90 -25.75 -17.83
CA GLN A 27 -4.35 -25.77 -17.69
C GLN A 27 -4.85 -25.55 -16.25
N PHE A 28 -4.07 -25.92 -15.23
CA PHE A 28 -4.44 -25.70 -13.82
C PHE A 28 -4.16 -24.28 -13.31
N ALA A 29 -3.57 -23.40 -14.13
CA ALA A 29 -3.35 -22.00 -13.75
C ALA A 29 -4.66 -21.20 -13.72
N PHE A 30 -5.72 -21.68 -14.39
CA PHE A 30 -7.01 -20.99 -14.50
C PHE A 30 -7.91 -21.23 -13.28
N ASP A 31 -7.98 -22.47 -12.78
CA ASP A 31 -8.67 -22.85 -11.52
C ASP A 31 -8.13 -22.11 -10.30
N GLY A 32 -6.93 -21.57 -10.46
CA GLY A 32 -6.20 -20.92 -9.42
C GLY A 32 -6.72 -19.55 -8.98
N PHE A 33 -7.51 -18.92 -9.85
CA PHE A 33 -8.14 -17.62 -9.59
C PHE A 33 -9.25 -17.73 -8.54
N GLU A 34 -9.92 -18.88 -8.44
CA GLU A 34 -10.97 -19.13 -7.43
C GLU A 34 -10.42 -19.33 -6.00
N LEU A 35 -9.09 -19.53 -5.85
CA LEU A 35 -8.47 -19.91 -4.57
C LEU A 35 -7.71 -18.78 -3.87
N GLU A 36 -7.78 -17.55 -4.38
CA GLU A 36 -7.05 -16.39 -3.83
C GLU A 36 -5.53 -16.63 -3.68
N ALA A 37 -4.94 -17.51 -4.51
CA ALA A 37 -3.51 -17.76 -4.42
C ALA A 37 -2.71 -16.50 -4.81
N VAL A 38 -1.56 -16.34 -4.19
CA VAL A 38 -0.66 -15.20 -4.45
C VAL A 38 -0.08 -15.28 -5.85
N ASP A 39 0.32 -16.48 -6.29
CA ASP A 39 0.88 -16.68 -7.62
C ASP A 39 0.83 -18.15 -8.10
N TYR A 40 1.02 -18.34 -9.40
CA TYR A 40 1.13 -19.64 -10.08
C TYR A 40 2.42 -19.72 -10.89
N LEU A 41 3.21 -20.77 -10.65
CA LEU A 41 4.48 -21.01 -11.32
C LEU A 41 4.43 -22.30 -12.14
N LEU A 42 4.76 -22.20 -13.42
CA LEU A 42 4.90 -23.36 -14.29
C LEU A 42 6.30 -23.96 -14.13
N LYS A 43 6.38 -25.29 -14.09
CA LYS A 43 7.64 -26.02 -14.11
C LYS A 43 8.16 -26.18 -15.56
N PRO A 44 9.48 -26.10 -15.80
CA PRO A 44 10.53 -25.80 -14.83
C PRO A 44 10.48 -24.34 -14.35
N ILE A 45 10.74 -24.12 -13.07
CA ILE A 45 10.58 -22.80 -12.44
C ILE A 45 11.85 -22.00 -12.65
N ASP A 46 11.74 -20.93 -13.43
CA ASP A 46 12.80 -19.94 -13.59
C ASP A 46 13.01 -19.13 -12.30
N PHE A 47 14.26 -18.79 -11.98
CA PHE A 47 14.61 -18.10 -10.74
C PHE A 47 14.04 -16.66 -10.66
N ASP A 48 14.00 -15.93 -11.78
CA ASP A 48 13.38 -14.60 -11.83
C ASP A 48 11.87 -14.71 -11.57
N ARG A 49 11.23 -15.73 -12.15
CA ARG A 49 9.80 -15.98 -11.93
C ARG A 49 9.49 -16.37 -10.49
N PHE A 50 10.32 -17.22 -9.89
CA PHE A 50 10.24 -17.57 -8.46
C PHE A 50 10.42 -16.34 -7.58
N SER A 51 11.45 -15.54 -7.83
CA SER A 51 11.76 -14.35 -7.05
C SER A 51 10.59 -13.36 -7.06
N LYS A 52 9.99 -13.09 -8.22
CA LYS A 52 8.80 -12.24 -8.35
C LYS A 52 7.62 -12.74 -7.52
N ALA A 53 7.36 -14.05 -7.53
CA ALA A 53 6.27 -14.65 -6.77
C ALA A 53 6.50 -14.53 -5.26
N VAL A 54 7.74 -14.74 -4.80
CA VAL A 54 8.14 -14.57 -3.40
C VAL A 54 8.00 -13.11 -2.96
N TYR A 55 8.50 -12.15 -3.74
CA TYR A 55 8.36 -10.72 -3.40
C TYR A 55 6.90 -10.33 -3.25
N LYS A 56 6.03 -10.79 -4.17
CA LYS A 56 4.58 -10.56 -4.09
C LYS A 56 3.97 -11.11 -2.79
N ALA A 57 4.38 -12.30 -2.35
CA ALA A 57 3.91 -12.88 -1.09
C ALA A 57 4.42 -12.11 0.14
N VAL A 58 5.68 -11.67 0.13
CA VAL A 58 6.26 -10.89 1.21
C VAL A 58 5.56 -9.54 1.36
N ASP A 59 5.30 -8.86 0.24
CA ASP A 59 4.60 -7.57 0.24
C ASP A 59 3.17 -7.72 0.76
N LEU A 60 2.44 -8.76 0.32
CA LEU A 60 1.10 -9.05 0.84
C LEU A 60 1.10 -9.40 2.33
N LYS A 61 2.11 -10.14 2.81
CA LYS A 61 2.27 -10.46 4.24
C LYS A 61 2.47 -9.18 5.06
N ARG A 62 3.33 -8.29 4.59
CA ARG A 62 3.62 -7.02 5.26
C ARG A 62 2.39 -6.12 5.28
N TYR A 63 1.67 -6.05 4.17
CA TYR A 63 0.40 -5.34 4.09
C TYR A 63 -0.60 -5.87 5.14
N ARG A 64 -0.81 -7.19 5.21
CA ARG A 64 -1.69 -7.81 6.21
C ARG A 64 -1.19 -7.59 7.65
N ALA A 65 0.11 -7.67 7.91
CA ALA A 65 0.67 -7.46 9.24
C ALA A 65 0.53 -6.01 9.74
N ASN A 66 0.62 -5.03 8.84
CA ASN A 66 0.43 -3.61 9.15
C ASN A 66 -1.02 -3.25 9.49
N VAL A 67 -1.99 -4.07 9.06
CA VAL A 67 -3.42 -3.87 9.34
C VAL A 67 -3.83 -4.40 10.73
N TYR A 68 -3.05 -5.31 11.35
CA TYR A 68 -3.49 -6.07 12.54
C TYR A 68 -2.61 -5.97 13.80
N SER A 69 -1.59 -5.11 13.83
CA SER A 69 -0.77 -4.95 15.04
C SER A 69 -1.44 -3.99 16.03
N THR A 70 -2.25 -4.54 16.94
CA THR A 70 -2.79 -3.83 18.10
C THR A 70 -1.67 -3.58 19.12
N GLY A 71 -1.01 -2.42 19.01
CA GLY A 71 -0.06 -1.93 20.01
C GLY A 71 1.24 -1.34 19.48
N GLU A 72 1.64 -1.63 18.24
CA GLU A 72 2.81 -1.04 17.60
C GLU A 72 2.40 0.03 16.57
N GLU A 73 3.17 1.12 16.50
CA GLU A 73 2.88 2.20 15.55
C GLU A 73 2.97 1.66 14.10
N PRO A 74 1.95 1.89 13.25
CA PRO A 74 1.91 1.34 11.90
C PRO A 74 3.13 1.80 11.10
N VAL A 75 3.68 0.92 10.26
CA VAL A 75 4.87 1.19 9.46
C VAL A 75 4.70 0.83 8.00
N ILE A 76 5.37 1.56 7.11
CA ILE A 76 5.44 1.23 5.69
C ILE A 76 6.90 1.00 5.28
N TYR A 77 7.10 0.22 4.22
CA TYR A 77 8.41 -0.02 3.64
C TYR A 77 8.41 0.49 2.20
N VAL A 78 9.41 1.31 1.86
CA VAL A 78 9.56 1.87 0.51
C VAL A 78 10.98 1.65 0.00
N HIS A 79 11.14 1.55 -1.32
CA HIS A 79 12.46 1.44 -1.93
C HIS A 79 13.00 2.84 -2.26
N SER A 80 14.18 3.15 -1.77
CA SER A 80 14.86 4.43 -1.99
C SER A 80 16.36 4.16 -2.10
N GLU A 81 17.04 4.72 -3.09
CA GLU A 81 18.50 4.58 -3.28
C GLU A 81 18.99 3.12 -3.16
N TYR A 82 18.32 2.20 -3.85
CA TYR A 82 18.65 0.75 -3.87
C TYR A 82 18.52 0.02 -2.52
N ARG A 83 17.94 0.66 -1.50
CA ARG A 83 17.66 0.05 -0.21
C ARG A 83 16.17 0.15 0.14
N MET A 84 15.75 -0.72 1.04
CA MET A 84 14.42 -0.68 1.63
C MET A 84 14.47 0.16 2.90
N ILE A 85 13.65 1.20 2.97
CA ILE A 85 13.55 2.11 4.10
C ILE A 85 12.24 1.81 4.85
N ARG A 86 12.35 1.59 6.15
CA ARG A 86 11.22 1.48 7.08
C ARG A 86 10.81 2.90 7.51
N ILE A 87 9.53 3.24 7.35
CA ILE A 87 8.96 4.53 7.73
C ILE A 87 7.84 4.26 8.74
N VAL A 88 7.88 4.97 9.88
CA VAL A 88 6.78 4.97 10.84
C VAL A 88 5.69 5.91 10.32
N VAL A 89 4.47 5.41 10.18
CA VAL A 89 3.35 6.13 9.57
C VAL A 89 3.02 7.40 10.33
N LYS A 90 3.12 7.37 11.66
CA LYS A 90 2.88 8.54 12.53
C LYS A 90 3.82 9.71 12.22
N ASP A 91 5.03 9.42 11.75
CA ASP A 91 6.03 10.43 11.41
C ASP A 91 5.82 11.05 10.02
N VAL A 92 4.92 10.50 9.19
CA VAL A 92 4.60 11.05 7.87
C VAL A 92 3.81 12.35 8.03
N GLU A 93 4.35 13.44 7.51
CA GLU A 93 3.69 14.75 7.50
C GLU A 93 2.76 14.92 6.31
N TYR A 94 3.25 14.57 5.13
CA TYR A 94 2.54 14.52 3.87
C TYR A 94 3.42 13.83 2.82
N THR A 95 2.84 13.48 1.69
CA THR A 95 3.60 12.99 0.54
C THR A 95 3.33 13.87 -0.67
N GLU A 96 4.36 14.15 -1.45
CA GLU A 96 4.34 14.99 -2.64
C GLU A 96 4.81 14.20 -3.87
N SER A 97 4.07 14.30 -4.97
CA SER A 97 4.54 13.80 -6.27
C SER A 97 5.50 14.79 -6.92
N MET A 98 6.69 14.33 -7.27
CA MET A 98 7.76 15.06 -7.94
C MET A 98 8.17 14.33 -9.21
N GLU A 99 7.59 14.72 -10.35
CA GLU A 99 7.81 14.04 -11.65
C GLU A 99 7.57 12.53 -11.53
N ASP A 100 8.62 11.71 -11.59
CA ASP A 100 8.56 10.24 -11.50
C ASP A 100 8.62 9.70 -10.05
N TYR A 101 8.95 10.54 -9.07
CA TYR A 101 9.15 10.14 -7.68
C TYR A 101 8.05 10.63 -6.77
N ILE A 102 7.85 9.93 -5.65
CA ILE A 102 7.15 10.47 -4.47
C ILE A 102 8.18 10.86 -3.44
N LYS A 103 8.07 12.09 -2.94
CA LYS A 103 8.76 12.55 -1.75
C LYS A 103 7.84 12.38 -0.54
N ILE A 104 8.28 11.59 0.44
CA ILE A 104 7.60 11.40 1.71
C ILE A 104 8.26 12.33 2.72
N HIS A 105 7.52 13.32 3.21
CA HIS A 105 8.00 14.26 4.21
C HIS A 105 7.78 13.68 5.61
N LEU A 106 8.82 13.73 6.44
CA LEU A 106 8.84 13.15 7.79
C LEU A 106 9.05 14.25 8.84
N THR A 107 8.45 14.11 10.02
CA THR A 107 8.54 15.13 11.07
C THR A 107 9.94 15.24 11.69
N ASN A 108 10.62 14.11 11.86
CA ASN A 108 11.88 14.04 12.61
C ASN A 108 13.07 13.57 11.76
N ASP A 109 12.90 13.49 10.44
CA ASP A 109 13.94 12.98 9.54
C ASP A 109 13.88 13.66 8.17
N LYS A 110 14.90 13.45 7.35
CA LYS A 110 14.96 13.92 5.98
C LYS A 110 13.87 13.26 5.14
N PRO A 111 13.31 13.97 4.14
CA PRO A 111 12.35 13.37 3.23
C PRO A 111 12.93 12.17 2.48
N VAL A 112 12.11 11.15 2.29
CA VAL A 112 12.46 9.93 1.55
C VAL A 112 11.91 10.01 0.14
N LEU A 113 12.75 9.77 -0.87
CA LEU A 113 12.34 9.70 -2.28
C LEU A 113 12.15 8.24 -2.71
N THR A 114 10.99 7.91 -3.27
CA THR A 114 10.67 6.56 -3.73
C THR A 114 10.08 6.58 -5.13
N LEU A 115 10.47 5.62 -5.96
CA LEU A 115 9.96 5.44 -7.32
C LEU A 115 8.64 4.64 -7.28
N MET A 116 7.59 5.31 -6.82
CA MET A 116 6.24 4.75 -6.69
C MET A 116 5.21 5.75 -7.21
N SER A 117 3.96 5.31 -7.42
CA SER A 117 2.86 6.25 -7.68
C SER A 117 2.18 6.66 -6.38
N LEU A 118 1.53 7.83 -6.36
CA LEU A 118 0.69 8.25 -5.22
C LEU A 118 -0.38 7.21 -4.90
N LYS A 119 -0.94 6.54 -5.91
CA LYS A 119 -1.93 5.47 -5.71
C LYS A 119 -1.34 4.34 -4.86
N LYS A 120 -0.15 3.85 -5.19
CA LYS A 120 0.52 2.80 -4.41
C LYS A 120 0.89 3.28 -3.01
N ILE A 121 1.31 4.54 -2.85
CA ILE A 121 1.58 5.10 -1.53
C ILE A 121 0.31 5.15 -0.69
N LEU A 122 -0.81 5.58 -1.26
CA LEU A 122 -2.10 5.60 -0.57
C LEU A 122 -2.54 4.19 -0.14
N GLU A 123 -2.35 3.19 -1.00
CA GLU A 123 -2.62 1.78 -0.69
C GLU A 123 -1.76 1.24 0.47
N LEU A 124 -0.57 1.80 0.72
CA LEU A 124 0.28 1.41 1.84
C LEU A 124 -0.09 2.09 3.16
N LEU A 125 -0.79 3.23 3.10
CA LEU A 125 -1.14 4.03 4.26
C LEU A 125 -2.50 3.58 4.84
N PRO A 126 -2.73 3.71 6.16
CA PRO A 126 -4.03 3.40 6.74
C PRO A 126 -5.13 4.32 6.18
N GLU A 127 -6.12 3.73 5.50
CA GLU A 127 -7.15 4.45 4.73
C GLU A 127 -7.95 5.47 5.56
N GLN A 128 -8.20 5.18 6.84
CA GLN A 128 -8.91 6.10 7.73
C GLN A 128 -8.04 7.25 8.26
N GLN A 129 -6.72 7.14 8.17
CA GLN A 129 -5.79 8.13 8.71
C GLN A 129 -5.20 9.04 7.64
N PHE A 130 -5.16 8.59 6.38
CA PHE A 130 -4.57 9.33 5.26
C PHE A 130 -5.56 9.48 4.13
N GLY A 131 -5.48 10.62 3.44
CA GLY A 131 -6.25 10.82 2.24
C GLY A 131 -5.61 11.78 1.26
N ARG A 132 -5.99 11.61 0.01
CA ARG A 132 -5.51 12.44 -1.10
C ARG A 132 -6.32 13.73 -1.14
N ILE A 133 -5.64 14.87 -1.24
CA ILE A 133 -6.26 16.20 -1.33
C ILE A 133 -6.01 16.88 -2.67
N HIS A 134 -5.08 16.34 -3.46
CA HIS A 134 -4.69 16.89 -4.75
C HIS A 134 -4.10 15.79 -5.63
N ARG A 135 -3.99 16.03 -6.94
CA ARG A 135 -3.29 15.10 -7.84
C ARG A 135 -1.82 14.85 -7.44
N SER A 136 -1.24 15.71 -6.61
CA SER A 136 0.15 15.62 -6.15
C SER A 136 0.32 15.37 -4.65
N TYR A 137 -0.76 15.37 -3.84
CA TYR A 137 -0.61 15.37 -2.37
C TYR A 137 -1.52 14.37 -1.65
N ILE A 138 -0.93 13.62 -0.72
CA ILE A 138 -1.62 12.82 0.30
C ILE A 138 -1.20 13.35 1.66
N ILE A 139 -2.16 13.47 2.58
CA ILE A 139 -1.96 14.03 3.92
C ILE A 139 -2.60 13.12 4.98
N PRO A 140 -2.04 13.10 6.20
CA PRO A 140 -2.72 12.55 7.37
C PRO A 140 -3.86 13.49 7.80
N VAL A 141 -5.08 12.95 7.87
CA VAL A 141 -6.31 13.72 8.17
C VAL A 141 -6.23 14.34 9.58
N ALA A 142 -5.63 13.63 10.54
CA ALA A 142 -5.48 14.12 11.91
C ALA A 142 -4.54 15.33 12.05
N ARG A 143 -3.74 15.67 11.02
CA ARG A 143 -2.82 16.84 11.06
C ARG A 143 -3.37 18.09 10.37
N ILE A 144 -4.63 18.07 9.92
CA ILE A 144 -5.28 19.25 9.35
C ILE A 144 -5.44 20.31 10.46
N LYS A 145 -4.86 21.49 10.28
CA LYS A 145 -5.02 22.62 11.22
C LYS A 145 -6.16 23.54 10.83
N SER A 146 -6.27 23.87 9.54
CA SER A 146 -7.34 24.70 9.00
C SER A 146 -7.44 24.52 7.49
N VAL A 147 -8.58 24.90 6.93
CA VAL A 147 -8.78 24.97 5.48
C VAL A 147 -9.40 26.32 5.13
N GLN A 148 -8.84 26.99 4.12
CA GLN A 148 -9.31 28.28 3.64
C GLN A 148 -9.02 28.42 2.14
N ASN A 149 -9.97 28.92 1.36
CA ASN A 149 -9.79 29.22 -0.08
C ASN A 149 -9.17 28.03 -0.87
N ARG A 150 -9.70 26.82 -0.66
CA ARG A 150 -9.18 25.56 -1.25
C ARG A 150 -7.69 25.32 -0.97
N LYS A 151 -7.19 25.79 0.17
CA LYS A 151 -5.86 25.50 0.68
C LYS A 151 -5.97 24.91 2.07
N MET A 152 -5.20 23.85 2.31
CA MET A 152 -5.13 23.15 3.58
C MET A 152 -3.84 23.52 4.31
N GLN A 153 -3.98 24.00 5.54
CA GLN A 153 -2.87 24.27 6.44
C GLN A 153 -2.56 23.01 7.25
N LEU A 154 -1.32 22.53 7.14
CA LEU A 154 -0.72 21.54 8.03
C LEU A 154 0.19 22.24 9.05
N SER A 155 1.03 21.50 9.77
CA SER A 155 1.92 22.10 10.79
C SER A 155 2.83 23.19 10.26
N HIS A 156 3.48 22.97 9.11
CA HIS A 156 4.55 23.82 8.58
C HIS A 156 4.37 24.20 7.10
N ILE A 157 3.26 23.79 6.49
CA ILE A 157 3.03 23.98 5.05
C ILE A 157 1.56 24.23 4.73
N VAL A 158 1.33 24.94 3.62
CA VAL A 158 0.02 25.14 3.00
C VAL A 158 -0.01 24.38 1.68
N LEU A 159 -0.96 23.46 1.53
CA LEU A 159 -1.12 22.62 0.33
C LEU A 159 -2.42 22.95 -0.40
N PRO A 160 -2.43 22.98 -1.75
CA PRO A 160 -3.66 23.21 -2.52
C PRO A 160 -4.58 21.98 -2.49
N ILE A 161 -5.89 22.22 -2.53
CA ILE A 161 -6.92 21.19 -2.66
C ILE A 161 -7.40 21.14 -4.11
N GLY A 162 -7.25 19.98 -4.74
CA GLY A 162 -7.73 19.72 -6.09
C GLY A 162 -9.25 19.62 -6.11
N GLU A 163 -9.86 20.03 -7.23
CA GLU A 163 -11.32 20.11 -7.37
C GLU A 163 -12.01 18.77 -7.11
N SER A 164 -11.46 17.70 -7.68
CA SER A 164 -11.95 16.33 -7.50
C SER A 164 -11.84 15.79 -6.07
N TYR A 165 -11.20 16.52 -5.15
CA TYR A 165 -11.01 16.11 -3.75
C TYR A 165 -11.78 16.99 -2.76
N VAL A 166 -12.49 18.02 -3.21
CA VAL A 166 -13.21 18.95 -2.34
C VAL A 166 -14.25 18.22 -1.49
N GLU A 167 -15.12 17.42 -2.11
CA GLU A 167 -16.20 16.69 -1.42
C GLU A 167 -15.67 15.75 -0.33
N GLN A 168 -14.56 15.04 -0.62
CA GLN A 168 -13.91 14.16 0.35
C GLN A 168 -13.36 14.95 1.55
N VAL A 169 -12.73 16.11 1.30
CA VAL A 169 -12.21 16.97 2.37
C VAL A 169 -13.34 17.57 3.20
N GLU A 170 -14.43 18.03 2.57
CA GLU A 170 -15.64 18.48 3.27
C GLU A 170 -16.22 17.39 4.16
N GLY A 171 -16.22 16.13 3.68
CA GLY A 171 -16.64 14.96 4.44
C GLY A 171 -15.83 14.74 5.72
N TRP A 172 -14.51 15.01 5.69
CA TRP A 172 -13.68 14.93 6.90
C TRP A 172 -13.92 16.06 7.90
N LEU A 173 -14.19 17.27 7.39
CA LEU A 173 -14.39 18.46 8.22
C LEU A 173 -15.81 18.56 8.77
N GLY A 174 -16.78 17.88 8.16
CA GLY A 174 -18.21 18.06 8.44
C GLY A 174 -18.72 19.46 8.07
N ALA A 175 -18.02 20.18 7.19
CA ALA A 175 -18.31 21.56 6.81
C ALA A 175 -17.94 21.83 5.34
N LYS A 176 -18.66 22.75 4.70
CA LYS A 176 -18.38 23.15 3.31
C LYS A 176 -17.16 24.06 3.20
N LEU A 177 -16.37 23.85 2.15
CA LEU A 177 -15.25 24.70 1.76
C LEU A 177 -15.80 25.84 0.88
N LEU A 178 -16.23 26.93 1.54
CA LEU A 178 -16.61 28.18 0.88
C LEU A 178 -15.41 28.85 0.20
#